data_AF-A0AAW0XA65-F1
#
_entry.id   AF-A0AAW0XA65-F1
#
_cell.length_a   1.000
_cell.length_b   1.000
_cell.length_c   1.000
_cell.angle_alpha   90.00
_cell.angle_beta   90.00
_cell.angle_gamma   90.00
#
_symmetry.space_group_name_H-M   'P 1'
#
loop_
_entity.id
_entity.type
_entity.pdbx_description
1 polymer ?
#
loop_
_entity_poly.entity_id
_entity_poly.type
_entity_poly.pdbx_seq_one_letter_code
_entity_poly.pdbx_strand_id
1 'polypeptide(L)'
;MHSVGDNSSDTQERLYKMLEKLQTLARDIPPKFQQRLPYDLLSSLAHVLLNNTVFEIVQELAELQHMTEKSLHQQRSQMINKHKGDRTTINAAAGWCSRVP
;
A
#
# COMPACT_ATOMS: atom_id res chain seq x y z
N MET A 1 -21.38 10.04 30.62
CA MET A 1 -22.00 10.90 29.60
C MET A 1 -20.85 11.58 28.87
N HIS A 2 -20.50 11.12 27.66
CA HIS A 2 -19.42 11.72 26.87
C HIS A 2 -19.94 12.99 26.21
N SER A 3 -19.25 14.10 26.44
CA SER A 3 -19.56 15.41 25.90
C SER A 3 -19.27 15.44 24.39
N VAL A 4 -20.31 15.29 23.57
CA VAL A 4 -20.26 15.39 22.10
C VAL A 4 -20.37 16.87 21.72
N GLY A 5 -19.31 17.65 21.98
CA GLY A 5 -19.39 19.10 21.95
C GLY A 5 -18.30 19.87 21.21
N ASP A 6 -17.22 19.25 20.71
CA ASP A 6 -16.06 20.01 20.20
C ASP A 6 -15.33 19.39 19.00
N ASN A 7 -16.02 18.67 18.11
CA ASN A 7 -15.36 18.05 16.95
C ASN A 7 -15.45 18.90 15.65
N SER A 8 -16.32 19.92 15.61
CA SER A 8 -16.57 20.71 14.39
C SER A 8 -15.56 21.83 14.19
N SER A 9 -15.16 22.52 15.25
CA SER A 9 -14.13 23.57 15.29
C SER A 9 -12.78 23.04 14.79
N ASP A 10 -12.31 21.94 15.38
CA ASP A 10 -11.06 21.26 15.04
C ASP A 10 -11.07 20.72 13.61
N THR A 11 -12.19 20.14 13.17
CA THR A 11 -12.33 19.62 11.80
C THR A 11 -12.30 20.76 10.79
N GLN A 12 -13.00 21.86 11.06
CA GLN A 12 -12.98 23.04 10.19
C GLN A 12 -11.59 23.69 10.14
N GLU A 13 -10.89 23.80 11.27
CA GLU A 13 -9.52 24.34 11.31
C GLU A 13 -8.57 23.49 10.46
N ARG A 14 -8.65 22.16 10.58
CA ARG A 14 -7.86 21.24 9.74
C ARG A 14 -8.23 21.37 8.27
N LEU A 15 -9.50 21.56 7.96
CA LEU A 15 -9.99 21.80 6.60
C LEU A 15 -9.38 23.05 5.98
N TYR A 16 -9.42 24.17 6.71
CA TYR A 16 -8.84 25.43 6.25
C TYR A 16 -7.33 25.31 6.03
N LYS A 17 -6.61 24.67 6.97
CA LYS A 17 -5.17 24.41 6.81
C LYS A 17 -4.86 23.55 5.59
N MET A 18 -5.65 22.50 5.34
CA MET A 18 -5.46 21.64 4.16
C MET A 18 -5.73 22.40 2.86
N LEU A 19 -6.82 23.18 2.83
CA LEU A 19 -7.19 23.99 1.69
C LEU A 19 -6.13 25.05 1.36
N GLU A 20 -5.57 25.72 2.36
CA GLU A 20 -4.49 26.70 2.19
C GLU A 20 -3.24 26.05 1.56
N LYS A 21 -2.87 24.85 2.03
CA LYS A 21 -1.78 24.07 1.43
C LYS A 21 -2.06 23.73 -0.03
N LEU A 22 -3.26 23.23 -0.33
CA LEU A 22 -3.66 22.90 -1.70
C LEU A 22 -3.66 24.12 -2.63
N GLN A 23 -4.10 25.29 -2.14
CA GLN A 23 -4.05 26.54 -2.90
C GLN A 23 -2.62 27.00 -3.16
N THR A 24 -1.71 26.82 -2.20
CA THR A 24 -0.28 27.14 -2.36
C THR A 24 0.34 26.22 -3.42
N LEU A 25 0.12 24.91 -3.31
CA LEU A 25 0.59 23.94 -4.30
C LEU A 25 0.04 24.23 -5.71
N ALA A 26 -1.22 24.64 -5.82
CA ALA A 26 -1.82 25.04 -7.09
C ALA A 26 -1.19 26.30 -7.71
N ARG A 27 -0.67 27.22 -6.88
CA ARG A 27 0.03 28.43 -7.33
C ARG A 27 1.46 28.14 -7.78
N ASP A 28 2.10 27.13 -7.20
CA ASP A 28 3.47 26.72 -7.53
C ASP A 28 3.56 25.91 -8.84
N ILE A 29 2.42 25.53 -9.44
CA ILE A 29 2.39 24.87 -10.74
C ILE A 29 2.89 25.84 -11.82
N PRO A 30 3.85 25.44 -12.68
CA PRO A 30 4.33 26.28 -13.77
C PRO A 30 3.15 26.80 -14.63
N PRO A 31 3.15 28.06 -15.07
CA PRO A 31 2.01 28.66 -15.79
C PRO A 31 1.58 27.87 -17.04
N LYS A 32 2.53 27.21 -17.69
CA LYS A 32 2.30 26.30 -18.85
C LYS A 32 1.42 25.08 -18.54
N PHE A 33 1.31 24.69 -17.27
CA PHE A 33 0.50 23.57 -16.79
C PHE A 33 -0.57 24.01 -15.79
N GLN A 34 -0.67 25.31 -15.52
CA GLN A 34 -1.57 25.85 -14.52
C GLN A 34 -2.98 25.91 -15.10
N GLN A 35 -3.69 24.78 -14.99
CA GLN A 35 -5.13 24.80 -15.16
C GLN A 35 -5.76 25.61 -14.02
N ARG A 36 -6.79 26.40 -14.33
CA ARG A 36 -7.59 27.07 -13.30
C ARG A 36 -8.26 25.99 -12.44
N LEU A 37 -7.70 25.72 -11.27
CA LEU A 37 -8.30 24.82 -10.30
C LEU A 37 -9.37 25.60 -9.52
N PRO A 38 -10.67 25.27 -9.67
CA PRO A 38 -11.73 25.98 -8.96
C PRO A 38 -11.66 25.71 -7.46
N TYR A 39 -12.13 26.67 -6.67
CA TYR A 39 -12.17 26.57 -5.21
C TYR A 39 -12.93 25.31 -4.74
N ASP A 40 -14.06 25.01 -5.37
CA ASP A 40 -14.89 23.86 -5.01
C ASP A 40 -14.16 22.53 -5.20
N LEU A 41 -13.30 22.42 -6.23
CA LEU A 41 -12.47 21.25 -6.44
C LEU A 41 -11.43 21.11 -5.33
N LEU A 42 -10.73 22.20 -4.97
CA LEU A 42 -9.73 22.18 -3.90
C LEU A 42 -10.37 21.91 -2.53
N SER A 43 -11.58 22.43 -2.30
CA SER A 43 -12.35 22.20 -1.07
C SER A 43 -12.81 20.74 -0.96
N SER A 44 -13.33 20.17 -2.05
CA SER A 44 -13.68 18.75 -2.12
C SER A 44 -12.46 17.86 -1.92
N LEU A 45 -11.32 18.22 -2.53
CA LEU A 45 -10.06 17.51 -2.35
C LEU A 45 -9.59 17.57 -0.90
N ALA A 46 -9.65 18.73 -0.23
CA ALA A 46 -9.32 18.86 1.18
C ALA A 46 -10.19 17.96 2.07
N HIS A 47 -11.50 17.86 1.78
CA HIS A 47 -12.40 16.97 2.51
C HIS A 47 -11.99 15.50 2.34
N VAL A 48 -11.70 15.05 1.11
CA VAL A 48 -11.29 13.66 0.85
C VAL A 48 -9.94 13.35 1.50
N LEU A 49 -8.99 14.29 1.43
CA LEU A 49 -7.67 14.13 2.04
C LEU A 49 -7.70 14.11 3.57
N LEU A 50 -8.71 14.72 4.20
CA LEU A 50 -8.91 14.66 5.65
C LEU A 50 -9.71 13.45 6.09
N ASN A 51 -10.65 12.99 5.25
CA ASN A 51 -11.32 11.71 5.40
C ASN A 51 -10.36 10.60 4.93
N ASN A 52 -9.33 10.34 5.75
CA ASN A 52 -8.26 9.36 5.50
C ASN A 52 -8.75 7.94 5.18
N THR A 53 -10.04 7.66 5.32
CA THR A 53 -10.67 6.36 5.05
C THR A 53 -10.30 5.75 3.70
N VAL A 54 -10.21 6.54 2.63
CA VAL A 54 -9.82 5.99 1.32
C VAL A 54 -8.36 5.52 1.34
N PHE A 55 -7.47 6.26 1.99
CA PHE A 55 -6.06 5.88 2.14
C PHE A 55 -5.90 4.67 3.06
N GLU A 56 -6.66 4.60 4.14
CA GLU A 56 -6.71 3.46 5.07
C GLU A 56 -7.15 2.19 4.35
N ILE A 57 -8.23 2.24 3.57
CA ILE A 57 -8.70 1.09 2.77
C ILE A 57 -7.61 0.63 1.79
N VAL A 58 -6.97 1.57 1.07
CA VAL A 58 -5.92 1.23 0.11
C VAL A 58 -4.71 0.62 0.82
N GLN A 59 -4.33 1.13 2.01
CA GLN A 59 -3.25 0.59 2.82
C GLN A 59 -3.55 -0.84 3.29
N GLU A 60 -4.74 -1.08 3.82
CA GLU A 60 -5.18 -2.40 4.27
C GLU A 60 -5.21 -3.41 3.12
N LEU A 61 -5.74 -3.03 1.96
CA LEU A 61 -5.77 -3.87 0.76
C LEU A 61 -4.35 -4.20 0.26
N ALA A 62 -3.44 -3.23 0.29
CA ALA A 62 -2.04 -3.44 -0.08
C ALA A 62 -1.33 -4.39 0.87
N GLU A 63 -1.60 -4.31 2.18
CA GLU A 63 -1.05 -5.23 3.17
C GLU A 63 -1.57 -6.66 2.96
N LEU A 64 -2.88 -6.83 2.73
CA LEU A 64 -3.50 -8.11 2.41
C LEU A 64 -2.89 -8.73 1.15
N GLN A 65 -2.71 -7.92 0.10
CA GLN A 65 -2.04 -8.34 -1.13
C GLN A 65 -0.63 -8.83 -0.83
N HIS A 66 0.17 -8.03 -0.11
CA HIS A 66 1.55 -8.38 0.19
C HIS A 66 1.67 -9.70 0.98
N MET A 67 0.78 -9.90 1.95
CA MET A 67 0.70 -11.16 2.71
C MET A 67 0.40 -12.36 1.81
N THR A 68 -0.54 -12.20 0.86
CA THR A 68 -0.93 -13.24 -0.09
C THR A 68 0.22 -13.58 -1.03
N GLU A 69 0.88 -12.56 -1.59
CA GLU A 69 2.04 -12.72 -2.46
C GLU A 69 3.18 -13.45 -1.76
N LYS A 70 3.47 -13.08 -0.51
CA LYS A 70 4.49 -13.73 0.31
C LYS A 70 4.18 -15.21 0.54
N SER A 71 2.93 -15.55 0.85
CA SER A 71 2.48 -16.93 1.05
C SER A 71 2.66 -17.77 -0.22
N LEU A 72 2.19 -17.26 -1.37
CA LEU A 72 2.32 -17.94 -2.67
C LEU A 72 3.78 -18.11 -3.08
N HIS A 73 4.61 -17.10 -2.85
CA HIS A 73 6.05 -17.16 -3.12
C HIS A 73 6.74 -18.23 -2.26
N GLN A 74 6.39 -18.32 -0.97
CA GLN A 74 6.91 -19.35 -0.07
C GLN A 74 6.46 -20.74 -0.50
N GLN A 75 5.18 -20.92 -0.86
CA GLN A 75 4.65 -22.19 -1.35
C GLN A 75 5.40 -22.67 -2.59
N ARG A 76 5.60 -21.77 -3.58
CA ARG A 76 6.39 -22.07 -4.79
C ARG A 76 7.82 -22.47 -4.43
N SER A 77 8.47 -21.72 -3.54
CA SER A 77 9.86 -21.98 -3.13
C SER A 77 10.01 -23.33 -2.44
N GLN A 78 9.08 -23.67 -1.54
CA GLN A 78 9.05 -24.98 -0.86
C GLN A 78 8.88 -26.12 -1.86
N MET A 79 7.99 -25.97 -2.84
CA MET A 79 7.78 -26.98 -3.89
C MET A 79 9.06 -27.19 -4.69
N ILE A 80 9.73 -26.11 -5.14
CA ILE A 80 10.98 -26.21 -5.89
C ILE A 80 12.07 -26.89 -5.05
N ASN A 81 12.19 -26.53 -3.78
CA ASN A 81 13.20 -27.09 -2.90
C ASN A 81 12.98 -28.59 -2.64
N LYS A 82 11.71 -29.02 -2.49
CA LYS A 82 11.36 -30.46 -2.40
C LYS A 82 11.83 -31.22 -3.63
N HIS A 83 11.47 -30.76 -4.84
CA HIS A 83 11.90 -31.40 -6.09
C HIS A 83 13.43 -31.44 -6.25
N LYS A 84 14.14 -30.38 -5.84
CA LYS A 84 15.61 -30.37 -5.85
C LYS A 84 16.20 -31.38 -4.87
N GLY A 85 15.64 -31.47 -3.66
CA GLY A 85 16.02 -32.46 -2.65
C GLY A 85 15.86 -33.88 -3.18
N ASP A 86 14.68 -34.21 -3.71
CA ASP A 86 14.38 -35.54 -4.24
C ASP A 86 15.29 -35.92 -5.42
N ARG A 87 15.60 -34.99 -6.32
CA ARG A 87 16.57 -35.23 -7.39
C ARG A 87 17.97 -35.50 -6.85
N THR A 88 18.37 -34.80 -5.79
CA THR A 88 19.70 -34.97 -5.18
C THR A 88 19.79 -36.30 -4.47
N THR A 89 18.74 -36.74 -3.75
CA THR A 89 18.71 -38.04 -3.08
C THR A 89 18.71 -39.20 -4.07
N ILE A 90 17.96 -39.11 -5.18
CA ILE A 90 17.96 -40.12 -6.25
C ILE A 90 19.35 -40.22 -6.89
N ASN A 91 19.96 -39.08 -7.24
CA ASN A 91 21.30 -39.05 -7.83
C ASN A 91 22.36 -39.60 -6.86
N ALA A 92 22.23 -39.31 -5.57
CA ALA A 92 23.09 -39.89 -4.54
C ALA A 92 22.88 -41.41 -4.48
N ALA A 93 21.65 -41.91 -4.34
CA ALA A 93 21.37 -43.34 -4.28
C ALA A 93 21.92 -44.11 -5.50
N ALA A 94 21.78 -43.55 -6.71
CA ALA A 94 22.36 -44.13 -7.93
C ALA A 94 23.89 -44.23 -7.85
N GLY A 95 24.56 -43.18 -7.36
CA GLY A 95 26.02 -43.18 -7.19
C GLY A 95 26.54 -44.15 -6.12
N TRP A 96 25.75 -44.41 -5.08
CA TRP A 96 26.09 -45.41 -4.05
C TRP A 96 25.91 -46.83 -4.57
N CYS A 97 24.88 -47.09 -5.38
CA CYS A 97 24.63 -48.41 -5.98
C CYS A 97 25.75 -48.83 -6.96
N SER A 98 26.37 -47.87 -7.65
CA SER A 98 27.55 -48.13 -8.52
C SER A 98 28.87 -48.31 -7.76
N ARG A 99 28.88 -48.16 -6.43
CA ARG A 99 30.08 -48.21 -5.57
C ARG A 99 30.03 -49.35 -4.55
N VAL A 100 29.10 -50.30 -4.70
CA VAL A 100 29.11 -51.56 -3.94
C VAL A 100 29.92 -52.58 -4.74
N PRO A 101 31.00 -53.17 -4.18
CA PRO A 101 31.84 -54.17 -4.84
C PRO A 101 31.15 -55.53 -5.03
#